data_AF-A0A3G4W745-F1
#
_entry.id   AF-A0A3G4W745-F1
#
_cell.length_a   1.000
_cell.length_b   1.000
_cell.length_c   1.000
_cell.angle_alpha   90.00
_cell.angle_beta   90.00
_cell.angle_gamma   90.00
#
_symmetry.space_group_name_H-M   'P 1'
#
loop_
_entity.id
_entity.type
_entity.pdbx_description
1 polymer ?
#
loop_
_entity_poly.entity_id
_entity_poly.type
_entity_poly.pdbx_seq_one_letter_code
_entity_poly.pdbx_strand_id
1 'polypeptide(L)'
;MTTVSERISQSAFDGSRLRVVLLLDLYDGAQKEFLEVYERLRSQVSSVPGHISDELCQSIENPSQWLITSEWESASPFLAWVSSEEHVKTVQPLHGCVRDTRSLRFSVLQETAGQGSKSPATGVPDTIGGGLRAAPRRGDGVVRHALTFTVKPGSEAAVAELLAGYTSPRARVDENTLLRRSSVFMHGNRVVRAMEVEGDLVAALRHVALQPEVRALEEAINPYLEQDRDLADPDSARVFFTRAALPVVHRVAAGGDEPEGLGRHALFYPAKKGCGTALARLLAGQDEAAADDPANPIAGSTIFQRDDIVVRLLDMRGPIDARPALALGIEGGHKAAVLARLLDEAKDGVLASDEEVARCLGRSAMRLITDRRTPDPS
;
A
#
# COMPACT_ATOMS: atom_id res chain seq x y z
N MET A 1 14.19 -33.66 0.52
CA MET A 1 13.04 -32.92 -0.04
C MET A 1 12.71 -31.81 0.92
N THR A 2 13.24 -30.61 0.68
CA THR A 2 12.89 -29.43 1.46
C THR A 2 11.47 -29.05 1.06
N THR A 3 10.52 -29.24 1.96
CA THR A 3 9.14 -28.79 1.80
C THR A 3 9.16 -27.31 1.47
N VAL A 4 8.79 -26.94 0.26
CA VAL A 4 8.59 -25.54 -0.14
C VAL A 4 7.47 -25.02 0.75
N SER A 5 7.83 -24.17 1.72
CA SER A 5 6.88 -23.52 2.61
C SER A 5 5.80 -22.82 1.77
N GLU A 6 4.52 -23.07 2.06
CA GLU A 6 3.36 -22.51 1.36
C GLU A 6 3.16 -21.00 1.63
N ARG A 7 4.22 -20.27 2.00
CA ARG A 7 4.19 -18.87 2.41
C ARG A 7 3.64 -17.96 1.30
N ILE A 8 2.74 -17.05 1.70
CA ILE A 8 2.34 -15.91 0.86
C ILE A 8 3.28 -14.75 1.18
N SER A 9 4.01 -14.27 0.18
CA SER A 9 4.95 -13.15 0.34
C SER A 9 4.84 -12.18 -0.79
N GLN A 10 4.60 -10.92 -0.45
CA GLN A 10 4.60 -9.81 -1.39
C GLN A 10 5.45 -8.68 -0.83
N SER A 11 6.61 -8.40 -1.43
CA SER A 11 7.50 -7.32 -1.00
C SER A 11 7.83 -6.40 -2.16
N ALA A 12 7.84 -5.09 -1.91
CA ALA A 12 8.36 -4.05 -2.81
C ALA A 12 9.89 -3.92 -2.70
N PHE A 13 10.51 -4.64 -1.75
CA PHE A 13 11.95 -4.55 -1.43
C PHE A 13 12.80 -5.67 -2.02
N ASP A 14 12.22 -6.53 -2.86
CA ASP A 14 12.93 -7.67 -3.44
C ASP A 14 13.82 -7.31 -4.64
N GLY A 15 13.81 -6.05 -5.06
CA GLY A 15 14.63 -5.54 -6.18
C GLY A 15 14.18 -6.02 -7.57
N SER A 16 13.00 -6.65 -7.67
CA SER A 16 12.45 -7.04 -8.97
C SER A 16 12.03 -5.82 -9.78
N ARG A 17 12.36 -5.80 -11.08
CA ARG A 17 11.85 -4.78 -12.01
C ARG A 17 10.32 -4.76 -11.98
N LEU A 18 9.76 -3.56 -11.94
CA LEU A 18 8.32 -3.33 -11.94
C LEU A 18 7.90 -2.85 -13.32
N ARG A 19 6.89 -3.51 -13.90
CA ARG A 19 6.13 -3.02 -15.05
C ARG A 19 4.76 -2.59 -14.60
N VAL A 20 4.41 -1.35 -14.91
CA VAL A 20 3.11 -0.75 -14.70
C VAL A 20 2.40 -0.69 -16.04
N VAL A 21 1.12 -1.07 -16.04
CA VAL A 21 0.24 -1.04 -17.20
C VAL A 21 -0.93 -0.12 -16.83
N LEU A 22 -1.00 1.04 -17.46
CA LEU A 22 -2.08 2.00 -17.27
C LEU A 22 -2.98 1.98 -18.49
N LEU A 23 -4.16 1.40 -18.34
CA LEU A 23 -5.21 1.39 -19.34
C LEU A 23 -6.05 2.67 -19.19
N LEU A 24 -6.37 3.30 -20.32
CA LEU A 24 -7.08 4.57 -20.40
C LEU A 24 -8.22 4.45 -21.40
N ASP A 25 -9.41 4.93 -21.03
CA ASP A 25 -10.51 5.21 -21.97
C ASP A 25 -10.65 6.73 -22.11
N LEU A 26 -10.41 7.26 -23.30
CA LEU A 26 -10.47 8.71 -23.54
C LEU A 26 -11.89 9.18 -23.87
N TYR A 27 -12.19 10.44 -23.55
CA TYR A 27 -13.39 11.09 -24.08
C TYR A 27 -13.30 11.24 -25.61
N ASP A 28 -14.45 11.19 -26.27
CA ASP A 28 -14.53 11.35 -27.72
C ASP A 28 -14.03 12.74 -28.13
N GLY A 29 -13.05 12.78 -29.02
CA GLY A 29 -12.42 14.02 -29.49
C GLY A 29 -11.27 14.55 -28.61
N ALA A 30 -11.01 13.94 -27.45
CA ALA A 30 -9.94 14.39 -26.54
C ALA A 30 -8.54 13.91 -26.94
N GLN A 31 -8.39 13.13 -28.02
CA GLN A 31 -7.11 12.47 -28.37
C GLN A 31 -5.97 13.47 -28.60
N LYS A 32 -6.24 14.59 -29.29
CA LYS A 32 -5.22 15.61 -29.56
C LYS A 32 -4.76 16.29 -28.27
N GLU A 33 -5.73 16.70 -27.44
CA GLU A 33 -5.44 17.33 -26.14
C GLU A 33 -4.67 16.36 -25.24
N PHE A 34 -5.08 15.09 -25.19
CA PHE A 34 -4.38 14.03 -24.46
C PHE A 34 -2.92 13.90 -24.89
N LEU A 35 -2.63 13.86 -26.20
CA LEU A 35 -1.25 13.78 -26.70
C LEU A 35 -0.41 14.99 -26.31
N GLU A 36 -0.97 16.20 -26.40
CA GLU A 36 -0.29 17.43 -25.99
C GLU A 36 0.00 17.46 -24.49
N VAL A 37 -0.95 16.96 -23.67
CA VAL A 37 -0.75 16.78 -22.23
C VAL A 37 0.34 15.74 -21.99
N TYR A 38 0.20 14.54 -22.55
CA TYR A 38 1.13 13.42 -22.35
C TYR A 38 2.58 13.76 -22.72
N GLU A 39 2.80 14.50 -23.81
CA GLU A 39 4.13 14.95 -24.23
C GLU A 39 4.82 15.79 -23.15
N ARG A 40 4.07 16.60 -22.39
CA ARG A 40 4.63 17.35 -21.25
C ARG A 40 4.91 16.42 -20.08
N LEU A 41 4.04 15.44 -19.83
CA LEU A 41 4.16 14.52 -18.69
C LEU A 41 5.35 13.58 -18.84
N ARG A 42 5.56 13.01 -20.04
CA ARG A 42 6.65 12.05 -20.26
C ARG A 42 8.02 12.64 -19.93
N SER A 43 8.24 13.93 -20.19
CA SER A 43 9.49 14.62 -19.85
C SER A 43 9.73 14.73 -18.34
N GLN A 44 8.66 14.85 -17.55
CA GLN A 44 8.74 14.91 -16.10
C GLN A 44 9.00 13.50 -15.54
N VAL A 45 8.20 12.52 -15.98
CA VAL A 45 8.30 11.12 -15.53
C VAL A 45 9.68 10.53 -15.85
N SER A 46 10.26 10.84 -17.01
CA SER A 46 11.60 10.35 -17.39
C SER A 46 12.73 10.84 -16.48
N SER A 47 12.48 11.86 -15.66
CA SER A 47 13.47 12.37 -14.69
C SER A 47 13.31 11.78 -13.29
N VAL A 48 12.26 10.98 -13.06
CA VAL A 48 11.99 10.38 -11.75
C VAL A 48 13.01 9.28 -11.48
N PRO A 49 13.71 9.30 -10.33
CA PRO A 49 14.67 8.26 -9.98
C PRO A 49 14.06 6.86 -10.02
N GLY A 50 14.73 5.93 -10.70
CA GLY A 50 14.31 4.54 -10.84
C GLY A 50 13.31 4.29 -11.97
N HIS A 51 12.90 5.30 -12.72
CA HIS A 51 12.20 5.14 -14.00
C HIS A 51 13.16 4.61 -15.07
N ILE A 52 12.68 3.71 -15.93
CA ILE A 52 13.45 3.10 -17.03
C ILE A 52 12.90 3.54 -18.39
N SER A 53 11.61 3.34 -18.64
CA SER A 53 10.98 3.65 -19.92
C SER A 53 9.46 3.80 -19.79
N ASP A 54 8.86 4.52 -20.74
CA ASP A 54 7.42 4.53 -20.98
C ASP A 54 7.12 4.26 -22.45
N GLU A 55 6.05 3.55 -22.75
CA GLU A 55 5.50 3.43 -24.10
C GLU A 55 4.02 3.81 -24.08
N LEU A 56 3.61 4.65 -25.03
CA LEU A 56 2.21 5.00 -25.26
C LEU A 56 1.69 4.21 -26.46
N CYS A 57 0.61 3.49 -26.27
CA CYS A 57 -0.05 2.67 -27.27
C CYS A 57 -1.52 3.08 -27.41
N GLN A 58 -2.04 2.96 -28.62
CA GLN A 58 -3.47 3.08 -28.93
C GLN A 58 -3.95 1.73 -29.45
N SER A 59 -5.15 1.31 -29.02
CA SER A 59 -5.76 0.08 -29.52
C SER A 59 -6.09 0.20 -31.01
N ILE A 60 -5.76 -0.84 -31.78
CA ILE A 60 -6.10 -0.94 -33.21
C ILE A 60 -7.57 -1.30 -33.44
N GLU A 61 -8.24 -1.86 -32.43
CA GLU A 61 -9.63 -2.33 -32.51
C GLU A 61 -10.60 -1.26 -32.00
N ASN A 62 -10.21 -0.50 -30.98
CA ASN A 62 -11.00 0.57 -30.40
C ASN A 62 -10.13 1.82 -30.18
N PRO A 63 -10.20 2.82 -31.07
CA PRO A 63 -9.36 4.02 -30.99
C PRO A 63 -9.53 4.89 -29.73
N SER A 64 -10.59 4.69 -28.95
CA SER A 64 -10.78 5.38 -27.66
C SER A 64 -10.00 4.73 -26.51
N GLN A 65 -9.52 3.49 -26.70
CA GLN A 65 -8.73 2.75 -25.71
C GLN A 65 -7.24 2.92 -25.94
N TRP A 66 -6.54 3.33 -24.89
CA TRP A 66 -5.11 3.60 -24.87
C TRP A 66 -4.43 2.84 -23.73
N LEU A 67 -3.13 2.63 -23.87
CA LEU A 67 -2.29 1.92 -22.92
C LEU A 67 -0.99 2.71 -22.73
N ILE A 68 -0.59 2.93 -21.49
CA ILE A 68 0.78 3.33 -21.15
C ILE A 68 1.44 2.14 -20.44
N THR A 69 2.53 1.64 -20.98
CA THR A 69 3.46 0.77 -20.24
C THR A 69 4.54 1.64 -19.62
N SER A 70 4.92 1.34 -18.38
CA SER A 70 5.96 2.08 -17.66
C SER A 70 6.84 1.10 -16.90
N GLU A 71 8.15 1.20 -17.07
CA GLU A 71 9.13 0.31 -16.44
C GLU A 71 9.96 1.04 -15.40
N TRP A 72 10.21 0.35 -14.29
CA TRP A 72 10.91 0.87 -13.13
C TRP A 72 11.91 -0.17 -12.60
N GLU A 73 13.04 0.32 -12.07
CA GLU A 73 14.08 -0.51 -11.48
C GLU A 73 13.54 -1.41 -10.36
N SER A 74 12.57 -0.89 -9.58
CA SER A 74 11.83 -1.66 -8.58
C SER A 74 10.50 -1.00 -8.23
N ALA A 75 9.70 -1.66 -7.38
CA ALA A 75 8.42 -1.11 -6.93
C ALA A 75 8.55 0.10 -5.99
N SER A 76 9.65 0.19 -5.23
CA SER A 76 9.86 1.25 -4.24
C SER A 76 9.86 2.68 -4.83
N PRO A 77 10.65 3.02 -5.88
CA PRO A 77 10.63 4.37 -6.47
C PRO A 77 9.26 4.72 -7.06
N PHE A 78 8.60 3.77 -7.74
CA PHE A 78 7.27 3.98 -8.29
C PHE A 78 6.22 4.30 -7.20
N LEU A 79 6.19 3.52 -6.11
CA LEU A 79 5.23 3.73 -5.02
C LEU A 79 5.44 5.09 -4.32
N ALA A 80 6.69 5.53 -4.17
CA ALA A 80 7.01 6.85 -3.66
C ALA A 80 6.52 7.95 -4.60
N TRP A 81 6.77 7.80 -5.90
CA TRP A 81 6.34 8.79 -6.90
C TRP A 81 4.81 8.88 -7.01
N VAL A 82 4.10 7.76 -7.20
CA VAL A 82 2.64 7.74 -7.45
C VAL A 82 1.81 8.30 -6.28
N SER A 83 2.40 8.36 -5.08
CA SER A 83 1.75 8.89 -3.88
C SER A 83 2.21 10.31 -3.51
N SER A 84 3.04 10.94 -4.35
CA SER A 84 3.60 12.27 -4.12
C SER A 84 2.70 13.42 -4.60
N GLU A 85 2.89 14.61 -4.01
CA GLU A 85 2.26 15.85 -4.49
C GLU A 85 2.70 16.23 -5.92
N GLU A 86 3.92 15.84 -6.30
CA GLU A 86 4.42 16.04 -7.66
C GLU A 86 3.57 15.25 -8.65
N HIS A 87 3.35 13.96 -8.39
CA HIS A 87 2.50 13.13 -9.23
C HIS A 87 1.08 13.70 -9.36
N VAL A 88 0.46 14.13 -8.25
CA VAL A 88 -0.88 14.76 -8.27
C VAL A 88 -0.93 15.92 -9.26
N LYS A 89 0.05 16.83 -9.21
CA LYS A 89 0.13 17.99 -10.11
C LYS A 89 0.41 17.57 -11.55
N THR A 90 1.26 16.58 -11.75
CA THR A 90 1.63 16.03 -13.06
C THR A 90 0.40 15.40 -13.72
N VAL A 91 -0.38 14.55 -13.05
CA VAL A 91 -1.50 13.84 -13.71
C VAL A 91 -2.80 14.64 -13.79
N GLN A 92 -2.93 15.74 -13.03
CA GLN A 92 -4.15 16.57 -13.01
C GLN A 92 -4.65 16.96 -14.42
N PRO A 93 -3.81 17.39 -15.38
CA PRO A 93 -4.30 17.75 -16.71
C PRO A 93 -4.85 16.57 -17.53
N LEU A 94 -4.51 15.32 -17.18
CA LEU A 94 -5.07 14.14 -17.86
C LEU A 94 -6.54 13.90 -17.51
N HIS A 95 -7.00 14.39 -16.36
CA HIS A 95 -8.36 14.11 -15.88
C HIS A 95 -9.44 14.61 -16.84
N GLY A 96 -9.21 15.75 -17.50
CA GLY A 96 -10.14 16.31 -18.49
C GLY A 96 -10.24 15.49 -19.78
N CYS A 97 -9.23 14.67 -20.08
CA CYS A 97 -9.16 13.87 -21.31
C CYS A 97 -9.63 12.43 -21.13
N VAL A 98 -9.61 11.91 -19.91
CA VAL A 98 -9.77 10.48 -19.64
C VAL A 98 -11.06 10.20 -18.87
N ARG A 99 -11.91 9.36 -19.45
CA ARG A 99 -13.17 8.89 -18.86
C ARG A 99 -12.92 7.87 -17.75
N ASP A 100 -12.04 6.92 -17.98
CA ASP A 100 -11.72 5.87 -16.99
C ASP A 100 -10.25 5.46 -17.06
N THR A 101 -9.70 5.06 -15.90
CA THR A 101 -8.30 4.68 -15.75
C THR A 101 -8.18 3.40 -14.95
N ARG A 102 -7.37 2.45 -15.42
CA ARG A 102 -7.04 1.23 -14.67
C ARG A 102 -5.53 1.02 -14.62
N SER A 103 -4.97 1.04 -13.42
CA SER A 103 -3.52 0.81 -13.20
C SER A 103 -3.29 -0.61 -12.70
N LEU A 104 -2.48 -1.36 -13.42
CA LEU A 104 -2.04 -2.71 -13.11
C LEU A 104 -0.53 -2.72 -12.89
N ARG A 105 -0.04 -3.63 -12.05
CA ARG A 105 1.37 -3.65 -11.59
C ARG A 105 1.88 -5.08 -11.60
N PHE A 106 3.04 -5.29 -12.21
CA PHE A 106 3.62 -6.61 -12.44
C PHE A 106 5.12 -6.61 -12.13
N SER A 107 5.60 -7.64 -11.43
CA SER A 107 7.04 -7.91 -11.40
C SER A 107 7.45 -8.62 -12.68
N VAL A 108 8.55 -8.18 -13.30
CA VAL A 108 9.09 -8.83 -14.49
C VAL A 108 9.82 -10.12 -14.06
N LEU A 109 9.26 -11.28 -14.42
CA LEU A 109 9.84 -12.59 -14.07
C LEU A 109 10.84 -13.08 -15.12
N GLN A 110 10.52 -12.90 -16.39
CA GLN A 110 11.34 -13.36 -17.50
C GLN A 110 11.15 -12.44 -18.69
N GLU A 111 12.23 -12.18 -19.41
CA GLU A 111 12.23 -11.47 -20.68
C GLU A 111 12.84 -12.38 -21.76
N THR A 112 12.25 -12.35 -22.95
CA THR A 112 12.78 -13.06 -24.11
C THR A 112 13.27 -12.02 -25.11
N ALA A 113 14.58 -11.93 -25.28
CA ALA A 113 15.17 -11.04 -26.28
C ALA A 113 14.96 -11.60 -27.69
N GLY A 114 14.64 -10.74 -28.66
CA GLY A 114 14.58 -11.12 -30.07
C GLY A 114 15.97 -11.47 -30.62
N GLN A 115 16.05 -12.31 -31.67
CA GLN A 115 17.31 -12.79 -32.27
C GLN A 115 18.23 -11.66 -32.81
N GLY A 116 17.73 -10.43 -32.94
CA GLY A 116 18.51 -9.24 -33.33
C GLY A 116 19.10 -8.44 -32.16
N SER A 117 18.76 -8.76 -30.92
CA SER A 117 19.38 -8.19 -29.72
C SER A 117 20.73 -8.87 -29.50
N LYS A 118 21.78 -8.34 -30.13
CA LYS A 118 23.15 -8.69 -29.73
C LYS A 118 23.39 -8.09 -28.35
N SER A 119 23.17 -8.85 -27.27
CA SER A 119 23.91 -8.59 -26.04
C SER A 119 25.40 -8.60 -26.40
N PRO A 120 26.16 -7.54 -26.10
CA PRO A 120 27.60 -7.63 -26.25
C PRO A 120 28.06 -8.79 -25.37
N ALA A 121 28.72 -9.76 -25.97
CA ALA A 121 29.50 -10.77 -25.26
C ALA A 121 30.69 -10.06 -24.60
N THR A 122 30.42 -9.32 -23.54
CA THR A 122 31.38 -8.85 -22.56
C THR A 122 30.84 -9.33 -21.23
N GLY A 123 31.61 -10.15 -20.53
CA GLY A 123 31.30 -10.68 -19.19
C GLY A 123 31.29 -9.59 -18.12
N VAL A 124 30.51 -8.55 -18.34
CA VAL A 124 30.11 -7.55 -17.38
C VAL A 124 28.67 -7.95 -17.01
N PRO A 125 28.34 -8.17 -15.73
CA PRO A 125 26.96 -8.42 -15.35
C PRO A 125 26.08 -7.27 -15.83
N ASP A 126 24.87 -7.55 -16.34
CA ASP A 126 23.89 -6.51 -16.69
C ASP A 126 23.74 -5.55 -15.50
N THR A 127 24.35 -4.37 -15.60
CA THR A 127 24.37 -3.32 -14.57
C THR A 127 23.19 -2.36 -14.70
N ILE A 128 22.10 -2.77 -15.36
CA ILE A 128 20.81 -2.07 -15.24
C ILE A 128 20.08 -2.73 -14.05
N GLY A 129 20.22 -2.09 -12.89
CA GLY A 129 20.07 -2.65 -11.54
C GLY A 129 18.67 -3.08 -11.09
N GLY A 130 18.03 -3.99 -11.81
CA GLY A 130 16.85 -4.71 -11.34
C GLY A 130 16.85 -6.16 -11.84
N GLY A 131 17.15 -7.10 -10.94
CA GLY A 131 17.25 -8.52 -11.30
C GLY A 131 15.91 -9.08 -11.78
N LEU A 132 15.96 -9.97 -12.78
CA LEU A 132 14.83 -10.85 -13.09
C LEU A 132 14.67 -11.85 -11.94
N ARG A 133 13.46 -11.97 -11.38
CA ARG A 133 13.23 -12.85 -10.24
C ARG A 133 13.11 -14.30 -10.69
N ALA A 134 13.90 -15.19 -10.09
CA ALA A 134 14.01 -16.59 -10.48
C ALA A 134 12.80 -17.49 -10.15
N ALA A 135 11.86 -17.07 -9.29
CA ALA A 135 10.72 -17.90 -8.84
C ALA A 135 9.39 -17.14 -8.76
N PRO A 136 8.29 -17.68 -9.32
CA PRO A 136 6.93 -17.14 -9.17
C PRO A 136 6.50 -17.01 -7.70
N ARG A 137 5.74 -15.97 -7.37
CA ARG A 137 5.11 -15.80 -6.05
C ARG A 137 3.75 -16.49 -6.02
N ARG A 138 3.39 -17.06 -4.87
CA ARG A 138 1.99 -17.44 -4.56
C ARG A 138 1.32 -16.26 -3.86
N GLY A 139 0.18 -15.83 -4.40
CA GLY A 139 -0.70 -14.85 -3.77
C GLY A 139 -1.99 -15.53 -3.30
N ASP A 140 -2.71 -14.83 -2.42
CA ASP A 140 -4.03 -15.23 -1.91
C ASP A 140 -5.19 -14.62 -2.73
N GLY A 141 -4.90 -13.95 -3.85
CA GLY A 141 -5.91 -13.26 -4.66
C GLY A 141 -6.46 -11.98 -4.02
N VAL A 142 -5.92 -11.56 -2.86
CA VAL A 142 -6.41 -10.41 -2.11
C VAL A 142 -5.48 -9.21 -2.29
N VAL A 143 -6.03 -8.14 -2.85
CA VAL A 143 -5.40 -6.82 -2.92
C VAL A 143 -5.60 -6.11 -1.60
N ARG A 144 -4.49 -5.60 -1.04
CA ARG A 144 -4.48 -4.89 0.25
C ARG A 144 -4.09 -3.44 0.04
N HIS A 145 -4.83 -2.54 0.65
CA HIS A 145 -4.57 -1.11 0.58
C HIS A 145 -5.00 -0.42 1.86
N ALA A 146 -4.35 0.68 2.22
CA ALA A 146 -4.79 1.52 3.33
C ALA A 146 -4.98 2.95 2.86
N LEU A 147 -5.88 3.66 3.54
CA LEU A 147 -6.04 5.11 3.45
C LEU A 147 -5.71 5.71 4.80
N THR A 148 -5.00 6.83 4.82
CA THR A 148 -4.72 7.60 6.03
C THR A 148 -5.12 9.06 5.86
N PHE A 149 -5.71 9.62 6.90
CA PHE A 149 -6.04 11.05 6.98
C PHE A 149 -5.89 11.52 8.42
N THR A 150 -5.77 12.84 8.59
CA THR A 150 -5.64 13.47 9.90
C THR A 150 -6.91 14.25 10.22
N VAL A 151 -7.34 14.17 11.48
CA VAL A 151 -8.45 14.96 12.02
C VAL A 151 -7.94 16.09 12.91
N LYS A 152 -8.75 17.13 13.06
CA LYS A 152 -8.43 18.29 13.89
C LYS A 152 -8.20 17.83 15.34
N PRO A 153 -7.12 18.27 16.00
CA PRO A 153 -6.88 17.94 17.40
C PRO A 153 -8.09 18.25 18.28
N GLY A 154 -8.46 17.32 19.17
CA GLY A 154 -9.63 17.42 20.05
C GLY A 154 -10.93 16.85 19.45
N SER A 155 -10.94 16.45 18.17
CA SER A 155 -12.10 15.81 17.53
C SER A 155 -12.05 14.28 17.54
N GLU A 156 -11.00 13.68 18.10
CA GLU A 156 -10.68 12.26 17.97
C GLU A 156 -11.78 11.35 18.51
N ALA A 157 -12.40 11.72 19.65
CA ALA A 157 -13.49 10.96 20.24
C ALA A 157 -14.74 10.96 19.36
N ALA A 158 -15.16 12.13 18.87
CA ALA A 158 -16.32 12.28 18.00
C ALA A 158 -16.14 11.51 16.68
N VAL A 159 -14.97 11.63 16.06
CA VAL A 159 -14.66 10.90 14.82
C VAL A 159 -14.63 9.39 15.06
N ALA A 160 -14.10 8.94 16.20
CA ALA A 160 -14.10 7.52 16.53
C ALA A 160 -15.51 6.95 16.69
N GLU A 161 -16.42 7.69 17.32
CA GLU A 161 -17.82 7.29 17.45
C GLU A 161 -18.51 7.17 16.09
N LEU A 162 -18.30 8.16 15.20
CA LEU A 162 -18.81 8.13 13.82
C LEU A 162 -18.29 6.90 13.05
N LEU A 163 -16.97 6.68 13.09
CA LEU A 163 -16.32 5.55 12.41
C LEU A 163 -16.72 4.19 13.01
N ALA A 164 -17.05 4.14 14.30
CA ALA A 164 -17.54 2.93 14.96
C ALA A 164 -19.00 2.61 14.59
N GLY A 165 -19.86 3.64 14.57
CA GLY A 165 -21.31 3.49 14.57
C GLY A 165 -22.00 3.36 13.21
N TYR A 166 -21.33 3.68 12.10
CA TYR A 166 -21.99 3.64 10.79
C TYR A 166 -22.32 2.21 10.34
N THR A 167 -23.45 2.04 9.65
CA THR A 167 -23.86 0.76 9.06
C THR A 167 -22.85 0.30 8.01
N SER A 168 -22.46 -0.98 8.07
CA SER A 168 -21.53 -1.55 7.10
C SER A 168 -22.10 -1.51 5.68
N PRO A 169 -21.31 -1.06 4.69
CA PRO A 169 -21.72 -1.07 3.30
C PRO A 169 -21.83 -2.52 2.79
N ARG A 170 -22.58 -2.70 1.71
CA ARG A 170 -22.58 -3.95 0.96
C ARG A 170 -21.18 -4.22 0.43
N ALA A 171 -20.63 -5.37 0.79
CA ALA A 171 -19.27 -5.75 0.48
C ALA A 171 -19.10 -6.30 -0.95
N ARG A 172 -20.13 -6.94 -1.50
CA ARG A 172 -20.12 -7.54 -2.83
C ARG A 172 -20.38 -6.46 -3.87
N VAL A 173 -19.42 -6.27 -4.77
CA VAL A 173 -19.50 -5.28 -5.84
C VAL A 173 -20.12 -5.90 -7.09
N ASP A 174 -19.60 -7.06 -7.48
CA ASP A 174 -20.02 -7.86 -8.62
C ASP A 174 -19.63 -9.34 -8.41
N GLU A 175 -19.78 -10.19 -9.42
CA GLU A 175 -19.46 -11.63 -9.33
C GLU A 175 -18.01 -11.92 -8.91
N ASN A 176 -17.07 -11.03 -9.26
CA ASN A 176 -15.62 -11.24 -9.12
C ASN A 176 -14.95 -10.30 -8.11
N THR A 177 -15.67 -9.31 -7.57
CA THR A 177 -15.11 -8.28 -6.69
C THR A 177 -15.84 -8.23 -5.35
N LEU A 178 -15.06 -8.40 -4.27
CA LEU A 178 -15.57 -8.50 -2.91
C LEU A 178 -14.65 -7.78 -1.91
N LEU A 179 -15.21 -6.86 -1.13
CA LEU A 179 -14.53 -6.30 0.05
C LEU A 179 -14.51 -7.36 1.15
N ARG A 180 -13.38 -8.02 1.37
CA ARG A 180 -13.21 -9.10 2.35
C ARG A 180 -13.13 -8.59 3.78
N ARG A 181 -12.38 -7.51 4.00
CA ARG A 181 -12.16 -6.95 5.34
C ARG A 181 -11.93 -5.45 5.29
N SER A 182 -12.48 -4.73 6.26
CA SER A 182 -12.20 -3.32 6.49
C SER A 182 -11.93 -3.07 7.97
N SER A 183 -10.73 -2.60 8.28
CA SER A 183 -10.27 -2.34 9.64
C SER A 183 -9.89 -0.86 9.77
N VAL A 184 -10.38 -0.19 10.80
CA VAL A 184 -10.12 1.23 11.07
C VAL A 184 -9.38 1.37 12.39
N PHE A 185 -8.28 2.10 12.38
CA PHE A 185 -7.44 2.36 13.54
C PHE A 185 -7.21 3.85 13.73
N MET A 186 -6.98 4.25 14.97
CA MET A 186 -6.59 5.63 15.33
C MET A 186 -5.32 5.64 16.17
N HIS A 187 -4.42 6.56 15.86
CA HIS A 187 -3.25 6.90 16.66
C HIS A 187 -3.19 8.42 16.81
N GLY A 188 -3.43 8.92 18.03
CA GLY A 188 -3.73 10.33 18.23
C GLY A 188 -4.86 10.78 17.30
N ASN A 189 -4.59 11.83 16.52
CA ASN A 189 -5.49 12.38 15.51
C ASN A 189 -5.32 11.79 14.10
N ARG A 190 -4.49 10.76 13.93
CA ARG A 190 -4.32 10.05 12.66
C ARG A 190 -5.25 8.86 12.57
N VAL A 191 -6.04 8.80 11.50
CA VAL A 191 -6.88 7.65 11.14
C VAL A 191 -6.18 6.84 10.06
N VAL A 192 -6.26 5.51 10.17
CA VAL A 192 -5.84 4.56 9.14
C VAL A 192 -6.96 3.55 8.90
N ARG A 193 -7.47 3.50 7.66
CA ARG A 193 -8.45 2.50 7.20
C ARG A 193 -7.73 1.51 6.29
N ALA A 194 -7.51 0.29 6.76
CA ALA A 194 -6.97 -0.83 5.99
C ALA A 194 -8.11 -1.62 5.35
N MET A 195 -7.94 -2.00 4.09
CA MET A 195 -8.94 -2.71 3.28
C MET A 195 -8.29 -3.89 2.57
N GLU A 196 -9.02 -4.99 2.53
CA GLU A 196 -8.67 -6.23 1.85
C GLU A 196 -9.77 -6.52 0.84
N VAL A 197 -9.42 -6.52 -0.44
CA VAL A 197 -10.35 -6.67 -1.56
C VAL A 197 -9.90 -7.86 -2.40
N GLU A 198 -10.81 -8.78 -2.65
CA GLU A 198 -10.65 -9.76 -3.72
C GLU A 198 -11.18 -9.15 -5.02
N GLY A 199 -10.42 -9.28 -6.10
CA GLY A 199 -10.76 -8.67 -7.40
C GLY A 199 -10.26 -7.23 -7.55
N ASP A 200 -11.10 -6.36 -8.10
CA ASP A 200 -10.70 -5.00 -8.47
C ASP A 200 -10.86 -3.98 -7.32
N LEU A 201 -9.72 -3.54 -6.77
CA LEU A 201 -9.68 -2.55 -5.69
C LEU A 201 -10.39 -1.24 -6.05
N VAL A 202 -10.18 -0.71 -7.26
CA VAL A 202 -10.74 0.59 -7.64
C VAL A 202 -12.26 0.49 -7.78
N ALA A 203 -12.75 -0.59 -8.39
CA ALA A 203 -14.17 -0.87 -8.47
C ALA A 203 -14.80 -1.00 -7.08
N ALA A 204 -14.13 -1.70 -6.15
CA ALA A 204 -14.61 -1.84 -4.77
C ALA A 204 -14.67 -0.51 -4.01
N LEU A 205 -13.62 0.32 -4.11
CA LEU A 205 -13.61 1.63 -3.46
C LEU A 205 -14.70 2.55 -4.03
N ARG A 206 -14.89 2.55 -5.37
CA ARG A 206 -15.95 3.32 -6.04
C ARG A 206 -17.34 2.84 -5.61
N HIS A 207 -17.55 1.53 -5.56
CA HIS A 207 -18.82 0.93 -5.13
C HIS A 207 -19.16 1.31 -3.69
N VAL A 208 -18.20 1.20 -2.77
CA VAL A 208 -18.39 1.54 -1.36
C VAL A 208 -18.65 3.04 -1.18
N ALA A 209 -17.91 3.90 -1.87
CA ALA A 209 -18.03 5.35 -1.75
C ALA A 209 -19.41 5.89 -2.20
N LEU A 210 -20.08 5.21 -3.13
CA LEU A 210 -21.40 5.62 -3.64
C LEU A 210 -22.57 5.25 -2.72
N GLN A 211 -22.35 4.42 -1.71
CA GLN A 211 -23.42 3.94 -0.83
C GLN A 211 -23.90 5.02 0.15
N PRO A 212 -25.22 5.18 0.39
CA PRO A 212 -25.77 6.25 1.22
C PRO A 212 -25.19 6.32 2.63
N GLU A 213 -24.96 5.16 3.26
CA GLU A 213 -24.45 5.05 4.63
C GLU A 213 -23.00 5.55 4.72
N VAL A 214 -22.21 5.29 3.67
CA VAL A 214 -20.83 5.79 3.55
C VAL A 214 -20.84 7.29 3.26
N ARG A 215 -21.67 7.76 2.34
CA ARG A 215 -21.78 9.20 2.05
C ARG A 215 -22.17 10.00 3.28
N ALA A 216 -23.16 9.54 4.05
CA ALA A 216 -23.58 10.18 5.29
C ALA A 216 -22.45 10.21 6.34
N LEU A 217 -21.67 9.12 6.45
CA LEU A 217 -20.49 9.08 7.31
C LEU A 217 -19.44 10.11 6.88
N GLU A 218 -19.11 10.14 5.59
CA GLU A 218 -18.07 11.04 5.06
C GLU A 218 -18.49 12.51 5.23
N GLU A 219 -19.76 12.85 4.96
CA GLU A 219 -20.32 14.18 5.23
C GLU A 219 -20.23 14.57 6.72
N ALA A 220 -20.52 13.64 7.63
CA ALA A 220 -20.42 13.86 9.07
C ALA A 220 -18.96 14.03 9.56
N ILE A 221 -18.00 13.40 8.89
CA ILE A 221 -16.57 13.50 9.24
C ILE A 221 -15.94 14.79 8.72
N ASN A 222 -16.41 15.33 7.58
CA ASN A 222 -15.81 16.49 6.91
C ASN A 222 -15.46 17.68 7.84
N PRO A 223 -16.34 18.14 8.77
CA PRO A 223 -16.03 19.25 9.67
C PRO A 223 -14.79 19.03 10.57
N TYR A 224 -14.43 17.77 10.80
CA TYR A 224 -13.34 17.35 11.67
C TYR A 224 -12.03 17.07 10.92
N LEU A 225 -12.00 17.11 9.59
CA LEU A 225 -10.77 16.85 8.83
C LEU A 225 -9.82 18.05 8.88
N GLU A 226 -8.51 17.81 8.98
CA GLU A 226 -7.52 18.90 8.82
C GLU A 226 -7.44 19.40 7.37
N GLN A 227 -7.78 18.54 6.42
CA GLN A 227 -7.81 18.85 5.00
C GLN A 227 -9.23 18.70 4.50
N ASP A 228 -9.81 19.81 4.03
CA ASP A 228 -11.11 19.81 3.41
C ASP A 228 -11.09 18.94 2.14
N ARG A 229 -12.17 18.19 1.93
CA ARG A 229 -12.39 17.37 0.73
C ARG A 229 -13.85 17.38 0.36
N ASP A 230 -14.11 17.21 -0.92
CA ASP A 230 -15.43 16.93 -1.46
C ASP A 230 -15.37 15.60 -2.22
N LEU A 231 -15.96 14.56 -1.64
CA LEU A 231 -15.98 13.24 -2.28
C LEU A 231 -17.08 13.11 -3.35
N ALA A 232 -17.98 14.09 -3.48
CA ALA A 232 -18.97 14.15 -4.54
C ALA A 232 -18.39 14.74 -5.84
N ASP A 233 -17.35 15.57 -5.74
CA ASP A 233 -16.56 16.04 -6.87
C ASP A 233 -15.49 14.99 -7.27
N PRO A 234 -15.52 14.43 -8.50
CA PRO A 234 -14.56 13.43 -8.93
C PRO A 234 -13.10 13.89 -8.86
N ASP A 235 -12.81 15.17 -9.13
CA ASP A 235 -11.42 15.68 -9.10
C ASP A 235 -10.91 15.81 -7.67
N SER A 236 -11.70 16.42 -6.78
CA SER A 236 -11.40 16.48 -5.35
C SER A 236 -11.26 15.08 -4.72
N ALA A 237 -12.13 14.13 -5.10
CA ALA A 237 -12.02 12.73 -4.68
C ALA A 237 -10.71 12.08 -5.14
N ARG A 238 -10.31 12.23 -6.41
CA ARG A 238 -9.03 11.70 -6.93
C ARG A 238 -7.83 12.26 -6.16
N VAL A 239 -7.79 13.58 -5.97
CA VAL A 239 -6.73 14.23 -5.19
C VAL A 239 -6.69 13.69 -3.77
N PHE A 240 -7.84 13.56 -3.11
CA PHE A 240 -7.92 12.98 -1.78
C PHE A 240 -7.41 11.55 -1.74
N PHE A 241 -7.87 10.65 -2.62
CA PHE A 241 -7.43 9.26 -2.60
C PHE A 241 -5.94 9.11 -2.87
N THR A 242 -5.36 9.90 -3.78
CA THR A 242 -3.90 9.90 -3.99
C THR A 242 -3.16 10.37 -2.74
N ARG A 243 -3.62 11.45 -2.09
CA ARG A 243 -3.05 11.98 -0.84
C ARG A 243 -3.33 11.13 0.39
N ALA A 244 -4.33 10.28 0.37
CA ALA A 244 -4.68 9.39 1.47
C ALA A 244 -4.08 8.01 1.29
N ALA A 245 -3.72 7.61 0.05
CA ALA A 245 -3.18 6.30 -0.26
C ALA A 245 -1.95 5.96 0.59
N LEU A 246 -2.02 4.85 1.29
CA LEU A 246 -0.94 4.27 2.06
C LEU A 246 -0.71 2.85 1.49
N PRO A 247 0.14 2.70 0.46
CA PRO A 247 0.30 1.44 -0.24
C PRO A 247 1.01 0.39 0.61
N VAL A 248 0.72 -0.88 0.34
CA VAL A 248 1.46 -2.01 0.91
C VAL A 248 2.83 -2.07 0.27
N VAL A 249 3.87 -2.09 1.12
CA VAL A 249 5.26 -2.30 0.70
C VAL A 249 5.78 -3.67 1.10
N HIS A 250 5.13 -4.33 2.05
CA HIS A 250 5.44 -5.70 2.44
C HIS A 250 4.21 -6.42 3.01
N ARG A 251 4.01 -7.68 2.64
CA ARG A 251 3.07 -8.62 3.24
C ARG A 251 3.73 -9.98 3.33
N VAL A 252 3.57 -10.59 4.49
CA VAL A 252 3.80 -12.01 4.69
C VAL A 252 2.68 -12.62 5.51
N ALA A 253 2.31 -13.85 5.19
CA ALA A 253 1.49 -14.71 6.03
C ALA A 253 1.97 -16.15 5.94
N ALA A 254 1.69 -16.93 6.98
CA ALA A 254 1.74 -18.38 6.86
C ALA A 254 0.81 -18.84 5.71
N GLY A 255 1.21 -19.88 4.98
CA GLY A 255 0.36 -20.49 3.96
C GLY A 255 -0.85 -21.19 4.58
N GLY A 256 -1.94 -21.30 3.80
CA GLY A 256 -3.17 -21.97 4.23
C GLY A 256 -4.25 -21.00 4.73
N ASP A 257 -5.31 -21.57 5.32
CA ASP A 257 -6.42 -20.79 5.86
C ASP A 257 -5.98 -19.95 7.06
N GLU A 258 -6.53 -18.73 7.17
CA GLU A 258 -6.26 -17.86 8.32
C GLU A 258 -6.75 -18.57 9.60
N PRO A 259 -5.88 -18.79 10.60
CA PRO A 259 -6.28 -19.40 11.86
C PRO A 259 -7.46 -18.66 12.51
N GLU A 260 -8.41 -19.39 13.06
CA GLU A 260 -9.51 -18.77 13.83
C GLU A 260 -8.97 -18.07 15.09
N GLY A 261 -9.65 -17.00 15.50
CA GLY A 261 -9.37 -16.31 16.76
C GLY A 261 -8.16 -15.37 16.75
N LEU A 262 -7.63 -14.99 15.58
CA LEU A 262 -6.56 -13.98 15.51
C LEU A 262 -7.06 -12.59 15.91
N GLY A 263 -6.31 -11.96 16.82
CA GLY A 263 -6.43 -10.54 17.14
C GLY A 263 -5.75 -9.71 16.06
N ARG A 264 -6.43 -8.66 15.60
CA ARG A 264 -5.86 -7.71 14.64
C ARG A 264 -5.42 -6.45 15.33
N HIS A 265 -4.15 -6.12 15.14
CA HIS A 265 -3.49 -4.99 15.77
C HIS A 265 -2.77 -4.13 14.72
N ALA A 266 -2.63 -2.84 14.97
CA ALA A 266 -1.84 -1.95 14.14
C ALA A 266 -0.86 -1.15 15.01
N LEU A 267 0.35 -0.95 14.48
CA LEU A 267 1.37 -0.10 15.06
C LEU A 267 1.70 1.01 14.07
N PHE A 268 1.65 2.26 14.53
CA PHE A 268 2.14 3.43 13.81
C PHE A 268 3.57 3.73 14.28
N TYR A 269 4.48 3.86 13.32
CA TYR A 269 5.87 4.19 13.60
C TYR A 269 6.20 5.56 12.98
N PRO A 270 6.40 6.61 13.78
CA PRO A 270 6.82 7.90 13.27
C PRO A 270 8.28 7.82 12.84
N ALA A 271 8.55 7.64 11.56
CA ALA A 271 9.93 7.63 11.07
C ALA A 271 10.50 9.04 11.04
N LYS A 272 11.81 9.18 11.31
CA LYS A 272 12.54 10.42 11.03
C LYS A 272 12.39 10.78 9.56
N LYS A 273 12.48 12.07 9.25
CA LYS A 273 12.42 12.54 7.86
C LYS A 273 13.39 11.77 6.95
N GLY A 274 12.84 11.17 5.88
CA GLY A 274 13.58 10.37 4.90
C GLY A 274 13.94 8.94 5.34
N CYS A 275 13.48 8.48 6.52
CA CYS A 275 13.80 7.16 7.06
C CYS A 275 12.67 6.13 6.88
N GLY A 276 11.49 6.52 6.41
CA GLY A 276 10.33 5.60 6.31
C GLY A 276 10.60 4.33 5.50
N THR A 277 11.28 4.42 4.36
CA THR A 277 11.67 3.24 3.56
C THR A 277 12.63 2.32 4.31
N ALA A 278 13.63 2.89 5.00
CA ALA A 278 14.60 2.10 5.78
C ALA A 278 13.92 1.40 6.97
N LEU A 279 12.97 2.09 7.62
CA LEU A 279 12.16 1.53 8.69
C LEU A 279 11.25 0.39 8.20
N ALA A 280 10.54 0.59 7.09
CA ALA A 280 9.71 -0.45 6.50
C ALA A 280 10.53 -1.69 6.09
N ARG A 281 11.76 -1.51 5.57
CA ARG A 281 12.68 -2.61 5.27
C ARG A 281 13.14 -3.36 6.52
N LEU A 282 13.47 -2.65 7.60
CA LEU A 282 13.83 -3.27 8.88
C LEU A 282 12.70 -4.18 9.36
N LEU A 283 11.47 -3.67 9.37
CA LEU A 283 10.28 -4.40 9.81
C LEU A 283 9.96 -5.59 8.89
N ALA A 284 10.09 -5.42 7.57
CA ALA A 284 9.86 -6.50 6.61
C ALA A 284 10.78 -7.70 6.87
N GLY A 285 12.07 -7.46 7.13
CA GLY A 285 13.00 -8.56 7.46
C GLY A 285 12.64 -9.31 8.76
N GLN A 286 12.00 -8.64 9.72
CA GLN A 286 11.47 -9.30 10.93
C GLN A 286 10.28 -10.17 10.61
N ASP A 287 9.38 -9.65 9.79
CA ASP A 287 8.14 -10.32 9.43
C ASP A 287 8.43 -11.59 8.65
N GLU A 288 9.43 -11.57 7.77
CA GLU A 288 9.90 -12.77 7.09
C GLU A 288 10.45 -13.80 8.09
N ALA A 289 11.33 -13.38 9.00
CA ALA A 289 11.88 -14.28 10.01
C ALA A 289 10.81 -14.85 10.97
N ALA A 290 9.79 -14.05 11.30
CA ALA A 290 8.67 -14.47 12.14
C ALA A 290 7.79 -15.50 11.42
N ALA A 291 7.53 -15.30 10.12
CA ALA A 291 6.71 -16.22 9.33
C ALA A 291 7.40 -17.56 9.02
N ASP A 292 8.74 -17.59 9.06
CA ASP A 292 9.51 -18.83 8.91
C ASP A 292 9.43 -19.73 10.15
N ASP A 293 8.95 -19.22 11.30
CA ASP A 293 8.71 -19.97 12.52
C ASP A 293 7.21 -20.28 12.71
N PRO A 294 6.75 -21.54 12.52
CA PRO A 294 5.34 -21.91 12.70
C PRO A 294 4.80 -21.68 14.12
N ALA A 295 5.68 -21.68 15.12
CA ALA A 295 5.31 -21.42 16.51
C ALA A 295 5.20 -19.92 16.83
N ASN A 296 5.56 -19.05 15.89
CA ASN A 296 5.47 -17.61 16.07
C ASN A 296 4.01 -17.19 16.25
N PRO A 297 3.71 -16.29 17.21
CA PRO A 297 2.34 -15.81 17.40
C PRO A 297 1.85 -14.92 16.26
N ILE A 298 2.72 -14.32 15.44
CA ILE A 298 2.34 -13.54 14.27
C ILE A 298 1.97 -14.51 13.13
N ALA A 299 0.68 -14.59 12.81
CA ALA A 299 0.19 -15.39 11.69
C ALA A 299 0.29 -14.64 10.35
N GLY A 300 0.22 -13.31 10.39
CA GLY A 300 0.44 -12.47 9.23
C GLY A 300 0.82 -11.04 9.60
N SER A 301 1.63 -10.42 8.75
CA SER A 301 2.03 -9.02 8.87
C SER A 301 1.91 -8.28 7.54
N THR A 302 1.36 -7.08 7.58
CA THR A 302 1.27 -6.17 6.42
C THR A 302 1.89 -4.83 6.81
N ILE A 303 2.88 -4.37 6.04
CA ILE A 303 3.49 -3.06 6.21
C ILE A 303 3.00 -2.15 5.10
N PHE A 304 2.39 -1.04 5.52
CA PHE A 304 2.01 0.07 4.67
C PHE A 304 2.98 1.22 4.89
N GLN A 305 3.39 1.88 3.80
CA GLN A 305 4.34 2.99 3.90
C GLN A 305 4.07 4.04 2.82
N ARG A 306 4.19 5.31 3.22
CA ARG A 306 4.30 6.47 2.35
C ARG A 306 5.14 7.52 3.05
N ASP A 307 6.15 8.05 2.36
CA ASP A 307 7.13 8.98 2.96
C ASP A 307 7.65 8.41 4.28
N ASP A 308 7.46 9.13 5.39
CA ASP A 308 7.88 8.74 6.74
C ASP A 308 6.73 8.17 7.59
N ILE A 309 5.56 7.97 6.99
CA ILE A 309 4.41 7.29 7.61
C ILE A 309 4.59 5.79 7.39
N VAL A 310 4.86 5.05 8.47
CA VAL A 310 4.95 3.58 8.45
C VAL A 310 3.91 3.01 9.39
N VAL A 311 3.07 2.11 8.86
CA VAL A 311 2.06 1.38 9.64
C VAL A 311 2.27 -0.11 9.44
N ARG A 312 2.37 -0.87 10.52
CA ARG A 312 2.44 -2.33 10.50
C ARG A 312 1.16 -2.91 11.10
N LEU A 313 0.44 -3.69 10.30
CA LEU A 313 -0.75 -4.42 10.70
C LEU A 313 -0.35 -5.87 10.99
N LEU A 314 -0.72 -6.36 12.15
CA LEU A 314 -0.40 -7.70 12.63
C LEU A 314 -1.68 -8.48 12.91
N ASP A 315 -1.76 -9.69 12.38
CA ASP A 315 -2.74 -10.69 12.76
C ASP A 315 -2.03 -11.69 13.71
N MET A 316 -2.39 -11.67 15.00
CA MET A 316 -1.65 -12.34 16.07
C MET A 316 -2.52 -13.29 16.91
N ARG A 317 -1.91 -14.38 17.39
CA ARG A 317 -2.47 -15.24 18.43
C ARG A 317 -2.19 -14.62 19.80
N GLY A 318 -3.24 -14.27 20.54
CA GLY A 318 -3.12 -13.64 21.85
C GLY A 318 -2.87 -12.12 21.77
N PRO A 319 -2.64 -11.47 22.92
CA PRO A 319 -2.55 -10.01 22.99
C PRO A 319 -1.18 -9.52 22.49
N ILE A 320 -1.15 -8.31 21.92
CA ILE A 320 0.06 -7.72 21.32
C ILE A 320 1.19 -7.47 22.33
N ASP A 321 0.86 -7.29 23.61
CA ASP A 321 1.79 -7.02 24.69
C ASP A 321 2.38 -8.28 25.35
N ALA A 322 1.97 -9.48 24.93
CA ALA A 322 2.56 -10.73 25.43
C ALA A 322 4.04 -10.89 25.04
N ARG A 323 4.43 -10.37 23.87
CA ARG A 323 5.83 -10.33 23.40
C ARG A 323 6.17 -8.97 22.77
N PRO A 324 6.41 -7.93 23.58
CA PRO A 324 6.53 -6.55 23.09
C PRO A 324 7.66 -6.35 22.07
N ALA A 325 8.82 -6.99 22.26
CA ALA A 325 9.94 -6.89 21.33
C ALA A 325 9.63 -7.50 19.94
N LEU A 326 8.89 -8.62 19.91
CA LEU A 326 8.42 -9.23 18.67
C LEU A 326 7.38 -8.35 17.97
N ALA A 327 6.39 -7.87 18.72
CA ALA A 327 5.35 -6.98 18.21
C ALA A 327 5.94 -5.69 17.61
N LEU A 328 6.92 -5.08 18.27
CA LEU A 328 7.62 -3.90 17.75
C LEU A 328 8.52 -4.18 16.55
N GLY A 329 8.88 -5.43 16.27
CA GLY A 329 9.81 -5.78 15.18
C GLY A 329 11.28 -5.54 15.56
N ILE A 330 11.65 -5.79 16.81
CA ILE A 330 13.01 -5.60 17.32
C ILE A 330 13.59 -6.86 17.95
N GLU A 331 13.03 -8.02 17.63
CA GLU A 331 13.49 -9.30 18.19
C GLU A 331 14.94 -9.63 17.75
N GLY A 332 15.86 -9.62 18.71
CA GLY A 332 17.29 -9.84 18.51
C GLY A 332 18.15 -8.61 18.83
N GLY A 333 19.39 -8.84 19.27
CA GLY A 333 20.17 -7.85 20.05
C GLY A 333 20.48 -6.50 19.40
N HIS A 334 20.60 -6.41 18.08
CA HIS A 334 20.99 -5.15 17.41
C HIS A 334 19.81 -4.32 16.88
N LYS A 335 18.62 -4.92 16.79
CA LYS A 335 17.47 -4.33 16.05
C LYS A 335 16.81 -3.17 16.81
N ALA A 336 16.79 -3.25 18.14
CA ALA A 336 16.33 -2.18 19.03
C ALA A 336 17.08 -0.85 18.78
N ALA A 337 18.41 -0.91 18.69
CA ALA A 337 19.24 0.27 18.42
C ALA A 337 19.05 0.82 17.00
N VAL A 338 18.81 -0.06 16.00
CA VAL A 338 18.51 0.37 14.63
C VAL A 338 17.14 1.06 14.57
N LEU A 339 16.11 0.48 15.19
CA LEU A 339 14.79 1.10 15.27
C LEU A 339 14.86 2.49 15.90
N ALA A 340 15.52 2.62 17.05
CA ALA A 340 15.67 3.91 17.74
C ALA A 340 16.36 4.99 16.88
N ARG A 341 17.28 4.60 15.98
CA ARG A 341 17.93 5.54 15.05
C ARG A 341 16.99 6.03 13.96
N LEU A 342 15.95 5.28 13.62
CA LEU A 342 15.02 5.56 12.52
C LEU A 342 13.74 6.29 12.94
N LEU A 343 13.41 6.36 14.24
CA LEU A 343 12.18 6.99 14.75
C LEU A 343 12.33 8.47 15.11
N ASP A 344 11.31 9.28 14.85
CA ASP A 344 11.31 10.76 14.98
C ASP A 344 11.18 11.30 16.42
N GLU A 345 11.33 10.45 17.43
CA GLU A 345 11.24 10.88 18.83
C GLU A 345 12.63 11.03 19.45
N ALA A 346 13.06 12.28 19.63
CA ALA A 346 14.26 12.68 20.37
C ALA A 346 14.26 12.29 21.88
N LYS A 347 13.35 11.42 22.31
CA LYS A 347 13.15 10.97 23.70
C LYS A 347 13.20 9.46 23.91
N ASP A 348 13.26 8.68 22.83
CA ASP A 348 13.54 7.25 22.94
C ASP A 348 15.04 7.08 23.02
N GLY A 349 15.54 7.02 24.26
CA GLY A 349 16.83 6.44 24.53
C GLY A 349 16.95 5.05 23.89
N VAL A 350 18.12 4.43 24.03
CA VAL A 350 18.29 3.03 23.60
C VAL A 350 17.19 2.20 24.25
N LEU A 351 16.38 1.49 23.46
CA LEU A 351 15.45 0.48 23.94
C LEU A 351 16.28 -0.65 24.56
N ALA A 352 16.67 -0.46 25.82
CA ALA A 352 17.68 -1.26 26.51
C ALA A 352 17.06 -2.20 27.56
N SER A 353 15.83 -1.90 28.01
CA SER A 353 15.08 -2.67 28.99
C SER A 353 13.68 -3.05 28.48
N ASP A 354 13.12 -4.13 29.04
CA ASP A 354 11.77 -4.60 28.70
C ASP A 354 10.70 -3.55 28.99
N GLU A 355 10.89 -2.70 30.01
CA GLU A 355 9.97 -1.63 30.35
C GLU A 355 9.96 -0.52 29.28
N GLU A 356 11.12 -0.15 28.75
CA GLU A 356 11.23 0.81 27.64
C GLU A 356 10.60 0.27 26.37
N VAL A 357 10.79 -1.03 26.09
CA VAL A 357 10.15 -1.72 24.97
C VAL A 357 8.63 -1.72 25.13
N ALA A 358 8.10 -2.06 26.30
CA ALA A 358 6.66 -2.03 26.56
C ALA A 358 6.08 -0.60 26.41
N ARG A 359 6.80 0.41 26.90
CA ARG A 359 6.40 1.82 26.76
C ARG A 359 6.41 2.30 25.31
N CYS A 360 7.41 1.86 24.53
CA CYS A 360 7.48 2.14 23.09
C CYS A 360 6.33 1.46 22.33
N LEU A 361 6.00 0.21 22.69
CA LEU A 361 4.85 -0.49 22.13
C LEU A 361 3.55 0.26 22.40
N GLY A 362 3.30 0.65 23.66
CA GLY A 362 2.10 1.41 24.03
C GLY A 362 1.95 2.73 23.28
N ARG A 363 3.08 3.42 23.02
CA ARG A 363 3.09 4.65 22.20
C ARG A 363 2.89 4.39 20.72
N SER A 364 3.32 3.25 20.20
CA SER A 364 3.17 2.91 18.78
C SER A 364 1.81 2.29 18.47
N ALA A 365 1.16 1.68 19.47
CA ALA A 365 -0.11 0.99 19.30
C ALA A 365 -1.23 1.92 18.83
N MET A 366 -1.91 1.51 17.76
CA MET A 366 -3.11 2.17 17.29
C MET A 366 -4.35 1.52 17.92
N ARG A 367 -5.31 2.35 18.35
CA ARG A 367 -6.60 1.87 18.84
C ARG A 367 -7.44 1.36 17.68
N LEU A 368 -7.89 0.10 17.76
CA LEU A 368 -8.86 -0.45 16.83
C LEU A 368 -10.24 0.19 17.09
N ILE A 369 -10.84 0.76 16.03
CA ILE A 369 -12.18 1.36 16.05
C ILE A 369 -13.21 0.36 15.56
N THR A 370 -12.95 -0.24 14.41
CA THR A 370 -13.81 -1.26 13.80
C THR A 370 -12.96 -2.27 13.06
N ASP A 371 -13.33 -3.54 13.14
CA ASP A 371 -12.82 -4.58 12.26
C ASP A 371 -14.00 -5.37 11.71
N ARG A 372 -14.27 -5.21 10.40
CA ARG A 372 -15.44 -5.76 9.73
C ARG A 372 -14.97 -6.78 8.72
N ARG A 373 -15.43 -8.02 8.86
CA ARG A 373 -15.16 -9.11 7.93
C ARG A 373 -16.44 -9.45 7.18
N THR A 374 -16.32 -9.69 5.88
CA THR A 374 -17.38 -10.33 5.11
C THR A 374 -17.31 -11.83 5.36
N PRO A 375 -18.41 -12.48 5.75
CA PRO A 375 -18.44 -13.93 5.92
C PRO A 375 -18.03 -14.61 4.61
N ASP A 376 -17.33 -15.73 4.70
CA ASP A 376 -17.10 -16.54 3.51
C ASP A 376 -18.44 -17.01 2.93
N PRO A 377 -18.58 -17.01 1.59
CA PRO A 377 -19.76 -17.58 0.97
C PRO A 377 -19.80 -19.08 1.33
N SER A 378 -20.81 -19.45 2.10
CA SER A 378 -21.14 -20.81 2.51
C SER A 378 -21.44 -21.74 1.35
#